data_AF-W7Y9H4-F1
#
_entry.id   AF-W7Y9H4-F1
#
_cell.length_a   1.000
_cell.length_b   1.000
_cell.length_c   1.000
_cell.angle_alpha   90.00
_cell.angle_beta   90.00
_cell.angle_gamma   90.00
#
_symmetry.space_group_name_H-M   'P 1'
#
loop_
_entity.id
_entity.type
_entity.pdbx_description
1 polymer ?
#
loop_
_entity_poly.entity_id
_entity_poly.type
_entity_poly.pdbx_seq_one_letter_code
_entity_poly.pdbx_strand_id
1 'polypeptide(L)'
;MFKLINQNIVKLVIMSLMISLIMITPNTAKAATTVVLSPADDSYVQQSNAASNYGASTSLIIKNDPSSSRHAYIKFNLSGISGVTSAKLRLYGSASFNTTLTAYETSDSWTQSSITWNNKPSLGSPSAHVSMTNTSTYYEIDVTSYVSMEAVGDMNVSFALQESDGKYTTLSSNENSSNKPQLIISSSGVGSEGDKQAPTIPTNLNGSAASSSLIDLSWNPSLDNVGVTNYDVYRNGVFVKSVPGTSTTDIGLTATTAYSYYVKARDAAGNVSLQSNSIMVTTKASNTPPPQTGCTQALNTTTAIQNAMKNAIPGSIISVAPGTYTGVQTTSGDPGGQGLFYSNQNGTLSSPIILTSCDPANPAILKGNNVNDGSYGIHLTGDYWQIRYVEVTNAQKGIMIDNGNNNLIDNVKVHNIGDEGIHFRDGSSYNTLQYSTIYDTGKYQAGYGEGAYVGSDSSSNYEHVVNGNMISHTLFDGGITAEHIDIKEGASGTIVEYCTFNGTGINGENSADSFIDVKGVNTIIRYNQGYRNGNEKIVDAFQVRTHGTAYVTGTNNSFDHNTVNLDNSAGYVVFSTSAATGTTAQNDVRTGGGRLYSSNVN
;
A
#
# COMPACT_ATOMS: atom_id res chain seq x y z
N MET A 1 47.97 -29.15 64.52
CA MET A 1 48.26 -27.81 65.05
C MET A 1 47.84 -26.81 63.98
N PHE A 2 46.99 -25.86 64.36
CA PHE A 2 46.45 -24.78 63.52
C PHE A 2 47.52 -24.03 62.70
N LYS A 3 47.14 -23.60 61.48
CA LYS A 3 47.24 -22.22 60.90
C LYS A 3 47.61 -22.18 59.40
N LEU A 4 46.72 -21.54 58.61
CA LEU A 4 46.93 -20.48 57.59
C LEU A 4 47.77 -20.86 56.32
N ILE A 5 47.53 -20.42 55.06
CA ILE A 5 46.82 -19.30 54.40
C ILE A 5 46.60 -19.67 52.90
N ASN A 6 45.40 -19.37 52.39
CA ASN A 6 45.03 -18.75 51.09
C ASN A 6 46.05 -18.63 49.92
N GLN A 7 45.70 -19.12 48.71
CA GLN A 7 45.46 -18.33 47.45
C GLN A 7 45.55 -19.15 46.12
N ASN A 8 44.45 -19.09 45.34
CA ASN A 8 44.28 -19.17 43.86
C ASN A 8 44.64 -20.46 43.05
N ILE A 9 43.65 -21.29 42.65
CA ILE A 9 42.90 -21.33 41.35
C ILE A 9 43.72 -22.02 40.21
N VAL A 10 43.47 -23.30 39.83
CA VAL A 10 42.39 -23.88 38.96
C VAL A 10 42.54 -23.39 37.50
N LYS A 11 42.62 -24.14 36.38
CA LYS A 11 42.42 -25.53 35.92
C LYS A 11 43.04 -25.62 34.50
N LEU A 12 43.71 -26.71 34.09
CA LEU A 12 44.16 -26.90 32.70
C LEU A 12 44.12 -28.38 32.26
N VAL A 13 43.52 -28.59 31.08
CA VAL A 13 43.66 -29.67 30.05
C VAL A 13 43.12 -31.11 30.29
N ILE A 14 42.49 -31.58 29.20
CA ILE A 14 42.43 -32.93 28.61
C ILE A 14 41.06 -33.61 28.71
N MET A 15 40.30 -33.58 27.61
CA MET A 15 39.57 -34.77 27.17
C MET A 15 39.45 -34.81 25.64
N SER A 16 39.77 -35.98 25.10
CA SER A 16 40.00 -36.30 23.69
C SER A 16 38.77 -36.91 23.02
N LEU A 17 38.58 -36.55 21.74
CA LEU A 17 37.94 -37.24 20.61
C LEU A 17 36.56 -37.92 20.76
N MET A 18 35.58 -37.38 20.01
CA MET A 18 34.67 -38.17 19.18
C MET A 18 34.69 -37.65 17.74
N ILE A 19 34.85 -38.58 16.80
CA ILE A 19 34.86 -38.38 15.36
C ILE A 19 33.42 -38.31 14.87
N SER A 20 33.04 -37.21 14.20
CA SER A 20 31.83 -37.12 13.38
C SER A 20 32.21 -37.06 11.91
N LEU A 21 31.62 -37.97 11.14
CA LEU A 21 31.70 -38.07 9.69
C LEU A 21 31.01 -36.83 9.07
N ILE A 22 31.79 -35.85 8.62
CA ILE A 22 31.28 -34.71 7.83
C ILE A 22 31.09 -35.20 6.39
N MET A 23 29.84 -35.34 5.98
CA MET A 23 29.52 -35.36 4.54
C MET A 23 29.86 -33.97 3.97
N ILE A 24 30.96 -33.88 3.24
CA ILE A 24 31.26 -32.71 2.42
C ILE A 24 30.31 -32.78 1.21
N THR A 25 29.21 -32.05 1.27
CA THR A 25 28.49 -31.68 0.05
C THR A 25 29.41 -30.75 -0.77
N PRO A 26 29.59 -30.96 -2.08
CA PRO A 26 30.30 -29.99 -2.89
C PRO A 26 29.48 -28.70 -2.87
N ASN A 27 30.08 -27.64 -2.31
CA ASN A 27 29.50 -26.31 -2.37
C ASN A 27 29.56 -25.88 -3.85
N THR A 28 28.49 -26.10 -4.59
CA THR A 28 28.37 -25.55 -5.95
C THR A 28 28.35 -24.04 -5.81
N ALA A 29 29.46 -23.38 -6.16
CA ALA A 29 29.53 -21.93 -6.24
C ALA A 29 28.35 -21.43 -7.09
N LYS A 30 27.47 -20.64 -6.46
CA LYS A 30 26.36 -20.01 -7.16
C LYS A 30 26.96 -19.00 -8.16
N ALA A 31 26.47 -19.02 -9.39
CA ALA A 31 26.98 -18.17 -10.47
C ALA A 31 26.99 -16.68 -10.07
N ALA A 32 28.02 -15.95 -10.48
CA ALA A 32 28.10 -14.51 -10.27
C ALA A 32 26.87 -13.81 -10.87
N THR A 33 26.28 -12.88 -10.13
CA THR A 33 25.14 -12.08 -10.62
C THR A 33 25.68 -10.81 -11.26
N THR A 34 25.25 -10.50 -12.49
CA THR A 34 25.61 -9.25 -13.17
C THR A 34 24.44 -8.28 -13.13
N VAL A 35 24.69 -7.05 -12.66
CA VAL A 35 23.75 -5.92 -12.66
C VAL A 35 24.31 -4.82 -13.57
N VAL A 36 23.44 -4.18 -14.34
CA VAL A 36 23.79 -3.04 -15.20
C VAL A 36 23.00 -1.83 -14.74
N LEU A 37 23.70 -0.82 -14.23
CA LEU A 37 23.12 0.42 -13.73
C LEU A 37 23.23 1.53 -14.79
N SER A 38 22.19 2.35 -14.89
CA SER A 38 22.22 3.62 -15.63
C SER A 38 22.61 4.77 -14.69
N PRO A 39 23.21 5.86 -15.20
CA PRO A 39 23.52 7.04 -14.39
C PRO A 39 22.25 7.62 -13.75
N ALA A 40 22.37 8.00 -12.48
CA ALA A 40 21.38 8.81 -11.78
C ALA A 40 21.52 10.30 -12.17
N ASP A 41 22.76 10.75 -12.34
CA ASP A 41 23.11 12.09 -12.82
C ASP A 41 24.31 11.98 -13.79
N ASP A 42 24.33 12.73 -14.89
CA ASP A 42 25.54 13.06 -15.63
C ASP A 42 25.56 14.46 -16.22
N SER A 43 26.75 15.03 -16.36
CA SER A 43 26.94 16.37 -16.96
C SER A 43 28.41 16.57 -17.30
N TYR A 44 28.72 17.59 -18.11
CA TYR A 44 30.08 18.10 -18.21
C TYR A 44 30.14 19.57 -17.83
N VAL A 45 31.34 20.02 -17.46
CA VAL A 45 31.60 21.40 -17.08
C VAL A 45 32.69 21.99 -17.95
N GLN A 46 32.66 23.29 -18.19
CA GLN A 46 33.57 23.95 -19.11
C GLN A 46 34.15 25.24 -18.51
N GLN A 47 35.48 25.31 -18.41
CA GLN A 47 36.20 26.44 -17.81
C GLN A 47 35.91 27.78 -18.49
N SER A 48 35.92 27.80 -19.82
CA SER A 48 35.68 29.03 -20.58
C SER A 48 34.22 29.49 -20.56
N ASN A 49 33.31 28.71 -19.97
CA ASN A 49 31.90 29.05 -19.78
C ASN A 49 31.43 28.62 -18.40
N ALA A 50 32.04 29.24 -17.38
CA ALA A 50 32.11 28.64 -16.05
C ALA A 50 30.77 28.52 -15.31
N ALA A 51 29.77 29.33 -15.68
CA ALA A 51 28.45 29.35 -15.07
C ALA A 51 27.41 28.49 -15.81
N SER A 52 27.75 27.93 -16.97
CA SER A 52 26.80 27.12 -17.74
C SER A 52 26.70 25.70 -17.19
N ASN A 53 25.48 25.17 -17.19
CA ASN A 53 25.16 23.78 -16.93
C ASN A 53 24.93 23.06 -18.27
N TYR A 54 25.42 21.82 -18.37
CA TYR A 54 25.30 21.00 -19.58
C TYR A 54 24.61 19.66 -19.33
N GLY A 55 23.82 19.54 -18.26
CA GLY A 55 23.16 18.30 -17.86
C GLY A 55 22.04 17.85 -18.80
N ALA A 56 21.67 18.64 -19.82
CA ALA A 56 20.71 18.23 -20.85
C ALA A 56 21.38 17.90 -22.19
N SER A 57 22.71 17.97 -22.28
CA SER A 57 23.46 17.67 -23.49
C SER A 57 23.45 16.17 -23.74
N THR A 58 23.22 15.72 -24.98
CA THR A 58 23.28 14.30 -25.36
C THR A 58 24.70 13.74 -25.47
N SER A 59 25.70 14.53 -25.10
CA SER A 59 27.12 14.18 -25.12
C SER A 59 27.87 14.84 -23.97
N LEU A 60 28.80 14.08 -23.39
CA LEU A 60 29.78 14.52 -22.40
C LEU A 60 31.08 14.90 -23.11
N ILE A 61 31.55 16.13 -22.91
CA ILE A 61 32.76 16.65 -23.56
C ILE A 61 33.88 16.82 -22.54
N ILE A 62 35.01 16.17 -22.81
CA ILE A 62 36.19 16.17 -21.94
C ILE A 62 37.37 16.75 -22.71
N LYS A 63 38.14 17.63 -22.06
CA LYS A 63 39.34 18.25 -22.60
C LYS A 63 40.22 18.76 -21.45
N ASN A 64 41.45 18.30 -21.33
CA ASN A 64 42.38 18.74 -20.29
C ASN A 64 43.36 19.78 -20.84
N ASP A 65 42.83 20.94 -21.24
CA ASP A 65 43.61 22.05 -21.79
C ASP A 65 43.75 23.16 -20.72
N PRO A 66 44.97 23.59 -20.36
CA PRO A 66 45.21 24.63 -19.36
C PRO A 66 44.44 25.94 -19.60
N SER A 67 44.07 26.22 -20.86
CA SER A 67 43.35 27.43 -21.26
C SER A 67 41.83 27.26 -21.35
N SER A 68 41.31 26.03 -21.42
CA SER A 68 39.88 25.76 -21.61
C SER A 68 39.54 24.31 -21.27
N SER A 69 39.71 23.95 -20.00
CA SER A 69 39.46 22.59 -19.53
C SER A 69 37.97 22.26 -19.47
N ARG A 70 37.65 20.99 -19.69
CA ARG A 70 36.31 20.39 -19.55
C ARG A 70 36.42 19.02 -18.91
N HIS A 71 35.62 18.78 -17.87
CA HIS A 71 35.54 17.49 -17.19
C HIS A 71 34.09 16.98 -17.27
N ALA A 72 33.91 15.68 -17.40
CA ALA A 72 32.60 15.05 -17.27
C ALA A 72 32.42 14.45 -15.88
N TYR A 73 31.19 14.43 -15.40
CA TYR A 73 30.81 13.88 -14.11
C TYR A 73 29.66 12.90 -14.33
N ILE A 74 29.73 11.72 -13.72
CA ILE A 74 28.71 10.67 -13.84
C ILE A 74 28.52 10.05 -12.46
N LYS A 75 27.27 9.92 -12.02
CA LYS A 75 26.91 9.34 -10.73
C LYS A 75 25.98 8.14 -10.89
N PHE A 76 26.19 7.11 -10.06
CA PHE A 76 25.32 5.93 -9.98
C PHE A 76 24.84 5.70 -8.56
N ASN A 77 23.61 5.21 -8.42
CA ASN A 77 23.07 4.70 -7.16
C ASN A 77 23.42 3.21 -7.03
N LEU A 78 24.02 2.83 -5.90
CA LEU A 78 24.47 1.47 -5.59
C LEU A 78 23.57 0.76 -4.57
N SER A 79 22.39 1.32 -4.23
CA SER A 79 21.46 0.70 -3.29
C SER A 79 21.13 -0.73 -3.71
N GLY A 80 21.35 -1.69 -2.80
CA GLY A 80 21.11 -3.12 -3.05
C GLY A 80 22.25 -3.86 -3.76
N ILE A 81 23.35 -3.19 -4.10
CA ILE A 81 24.57 -3.82 -4.60
C ILE A 81 25.45 -4.24 -3.42
N SER A 82 25.84 -5.51 -3.38
CA SER A 82 26.79 -6.04 -2.39
C SER A 82 27.70 -7.11 -3.01
N GLY A 83 28.82 -7.38 -2.36
CA GLY A 83 29.75 -8.43 -2.80
C GLY A 83 30.35 -8.18 -4.18
N VAL A 84 30.65 -6.91 -4.51
CA VAL A 84 31.24 -6.50 -5.79
C VAL A 84 32.55 -7.25 -6.01
N THR A 85 32.60 -8.04 -7.10
CA THR A 85 33.82 -8.74 -7.55
C THR A 85 34.41 -8.16 -8.81
N SER A 86 33.60 -7.45 -9.59
CA SER A 86 34.04 -6.63 -10.71
C SER A 86 33.05 -5.49 -10.89
N ALA A 87 33.54 -4.29 -11.15
CA ALA A 87 32.73 -3.16 -11.60
C ALA A 87 33.43 -2.47 -12.77
N LYS A 88 32.70 -2.28 -13.87
CA LYS A 88 33.18 -1.64 -15.09
C LYS A 88 32.34 -0.44 -15.42
N LEU A 89 32.95 0.74 -15.43
CA LEU A 89 32.35 1.94 -16.00
C LEU A 89 32.50 1.86 -17.51
N ARG A 90 31.40 1.62 -18.20
CA ARG A 90 31.33 1.41 -19.65
C ARG A 90 30.79 2.67 -20.33
N LEU A 91 31.60 3.26 -21.19
CA LEU A 91 31.36 4.55 -21.82
C LEU A 91 31.47 4.41 -23.34
N TYR A 92 30.50 4.95 -24.09
CA TYR A 92 30.55 4.93 -25.55
C TYR A 92 30.99 6.28 -26.09
N GLY A 93 31.95 6.29 -27.02
CA GLY A 93 32.42 7.54 -27.63
C GLY A 93 33.77 7.39 -28.29
N SER A 94 34.47 8.49 -28.55
CA SER A 94 35.79 8.51 -29.18
C SER A 94 36.59 9.73 -28.77
N ALA A 95 37.92 9.64 -28.87
CA ALA A 95 38.83 10.75 -28.67
C ALA A 95 39.32 11.30 -30.01
N SER A 96 39.48 12.62 -30.13
CA SER A 96 40.03 13.27 -31.32
C SER A 96 41.53 12.99 -31.54
N PHE A 97 42.20 12.48 -30.51
CA PHE A 97 43.58 12.02 -30.52
C PHE A 97 43.68 10.85 -29.52
N ASN A 98 44.59 9.90 -29.76
CA ASN A 98 44.78 8.79 -28.81
C ASN A 98 45.18 9.35 -27.45
N THR A 99 44.41 9.02 -26.42
CA THR A 99 44.55 9.61 -25.08
C THR A 99 44.27 8.57 -24.01
N THR A 100 44.61 8.87 -22.76
CA THR A 100 44.20 8.09 -21.60
C THR A 100 43.04 8.78 -20.91
N LEU A 101 41.87 8.15 -20.89
CA LEU A 101 40.72 8.60 -20.10
C LEU A 101 40.83 8.01 -18.69
N THR A 102 40.92 8.89 -17.70
CA THR A 102 41.00 8.51 -16.28
C THR A 102 39.70 8.85 -15.58
N ALA A 103 39.17 7.90 -14.81
CA ALA A 103 38.08 8.11 -13.88
C ALA A 103 38.66 8.41 -12.49
N TYR A 104 38.34 9.58 -11.96
CA TYR A 104 38.72 10.04 -10.63
C TYR A 104 37.54 9.91 -9.68
N GLU A 105 37.86 9.60 -8.42
CA GLU A 105 36.95 9.68 -7.30
C GLU A 105 36.51 11.14 -7.10
N THR A 106 35.26 11.38 -6.70
CA THR A 106 34.76 12.74 -6.46
C THR A 106 33.52 12.73 -5.57
N SER A 107 33.23 13.85 -4.91
CA SER A 107 32.08 14.00 -4.00
C SER A 107 30.74 13.78 -4.71
N ASP A 108 29.76 13.20 -4.02
CA ASP A 108 28.38 13.00 -4.50
C ASP A 108 27.47 14.21 -4.35
N SER A 109 27.98 15.32 -3.78
CA SER A 109 27.19 16.51 -3.43
C SER A 109 26.65 17.34 -4.62
N TRP A 110 26.91 16.95 -5.87
CA TRP A 110 26.47 17.66 -7.07
C TRP A 110 25.19 17.06 -7.63
N THR A 111 24.45 17.79 -8.47
CA THR A 111 23.31 17.24 -9.23
C THR A 111 23.43 17.62 -10.70
N GLN A 112 22.83 16.81 -11.59
CA GLN A 112 22.84 17.05 -13.03
C GLN A 112 22.34 18.44 -13.41
N SER A 113 21.30 18.93 -12.73
CA SER A 113 20.66 20.23 -13.00
C SER A 113 21.41 21.45 -12.44
N SER A 114 22.38 21.26 -11.54
CA SER A 114 23.03 22.37 -10.82
C SER A 114 24.53 22.48 -11.03
N ILE A 115 25.18 21.42 -11.52
CA ILE A 115 26.64 21.42 -11.70
C ILE A 115 27.07 22.36 -12.82
N THR A 116 28.11 23.15 -12.55
CA THR A 116 28.76 24.11 -13.43
C THR A 116 30.26 24.05 -13.15
N TRP A 117 31.09 24.73 -13.94
CA TRP A 117 32.53 24.78 -13.63
C TRP A 117 32.82 25.41 -12.26
N ASN A 118 32.00 26.37 -11.83
CA ASN A 118 32.19 27.15 -10.61
C ASN A 118 31.92 26.36 -9.32
N ASN A 119 31.03 25.36 -9.38
CA ASN A 119 30.61 24.57 -8.21
C ASN A 119 30.90 23.07 -8.35
N LYS A 120 31.62 22.65 -9.41
CA LYS A 120 32.00 21.25 -9.60
C LYS A 120 32.79 20.73 -8.39
N PRO A 121 32.55 19.48 -7.97
CA PRO A 121 33.43 18.78 -7.04
C PRO A 121 34.88 18.72 -7.54
N SER A 122 35.84 18.75 -6.61
CA SER A 122 37.25 18.55 -6.92
C SER A 122 37.52 17.12 -7.42
N LEU A 123 38.50 16.99 -8.32
CA LEU A 123 39.05 15.68 -8.69
C LEU A 123 39.79 15.10 -7.48
N GLY A 124 39.38 13.91 -7.03
CA GLY A 124 40.03 13.15 -5.98
C GLY A 124 41.14 12.24 -6.51
N SER A 125 41.31 11.07 -5.90
CA SER A 125 42.30 10.07 -6.34
C SER A 125 41.90 9.47 -7.69
N PRO A 126 42.86 9.14 -8.57
CA PRO A 126 42.55 8.38 -9.79
C PRO A 126 42.14 6.96 -9.41
N SER A 127 40.92 6.56 -9.79
CA SER A 127 40.39 5.22 -9.54
C SER A 127 40.98 4.22 -10.55
N ALA A 128 40.82 4.50 -11.84
CA ALA A 128 41.33 3.68 -12.94
C ALA A 128 41.29 4.44 -14.27
N HIS A 129 41.86 3.85 -15.33
CA HIS A 129 41.94 4.49 -16.64
C HIS A 129 41.80 3.49 -17.79
N VAL A 130 41.56 4.01 -18.99
CA VAL A 130 41.52 3.25 -20.25
C VAL A 130 42.13 4.08 -21.38
N SER A 131 42.84 3.43 -22.31
CA SER A 131 43.31 4.09 -23.53
C SER A 131 42.16 4.24 -24.52
N MET A 132 41.96 5.47 -25.00
CA MET A 132 40.96 5.82 -26.01
C MET A 132 41.60 6.09 -27.36
N THR A 133 40.86 5.79 -28.42
CA THR A 133 41.25 6.03 -29.82
C THR A 133 40.24 6.92 -30.54
N ASN A 134 40.51 7.21 -31.80
CA ASN A 134 39.61 7.95 -32.71
C ASN A 134 38.41 7.15 -33.23
N THR A 135 38.20 5.93 -32.75
CA THR A 135 37.06 5.10 -33.14
C THR A 135 35.97 5.16 -32.08
N SER A 136 34.72 5.40 -32.52
CA SER A 136 33.57 5.34 -31.62
C SER A 136 33.26 3.90 -31.25
N THR A 137 33.45 3.57 -29.98
CA THR A 137 33.21 2.24 -29.43
C THR A 137 32.94 2.33 -27.93
N TYR A 138 32.62 1.21 -27.30
CA TYR A 138 32.62 1.10 -25.85
C TYR A 138 34.05 0.99 -25.31
N TYR A 139 34.36 1.83 -24.35
CA TYR A 139 35.55 1.77 -23.51
C TYR A 139 35.10 1.40 -22.09
N GLU A 140 35.80 0.45 -21.47
CA GLU A 140 35.49 -0.03 -20.13
C GLU A 140 36.65 0.33 -19.20
N ILE A 141 36.35 1.07 -18.14
CA ILE A 141 37.29 1.38 -17.07
C ILE A 141 36.97 0.44 -15.90
N ASP A 142 37.96 -0.33 -15.45
CA ASP A 142 37.81 -1.20 -14.29
C ASP A 142 37.87 -0.37 -13.01
N VAL A 143 36.69 -0.06 -12.47
CA VAL A 143 36.50 0.79 -11.28
C VAL A 143 36.16 -0.07 -10.05
N THR A 144 36.49 -1.36 -10.09
CA THR A 144 36.09 -2.35 -9.08
C THR A 144 36.42 -1.89 -7.67
N SER A 145 37.64 -1.40 -7.42
CA SER A 145 38.08 -1.00 -6.08
C SER A 145 37.24 0.14 -5.51
N TYR A 146 36.99 1.20 -6.30
CA TYR A 146 36.23 2.36 -5.83
C TYR A 146 34.75 2.04 -5.65
N VAL A 147 34.15 1.34 -6.61
CA VAL A 147 32.74 0.90 -6.50
C VAL A 147 32.56 -0.09 -5.34
N SER A 148 33.54 -0.93 -5.05
CA SER A 148 33.47 -1.84 -3.89
C SER A 148 33.49 -1.10 -2.56
N MET A 149 34.23 0.01 -2.47
CA MET A 149 34.25 0.88 -1.28
C MET A 149 32.93 1.63 -1.13
N GLU A 150 32.43 2.25 -2.19
CA GLU A 150 31.17 3.02 -2.14
C GLU A 150 29.93 2.14 -1.97
N ALA A 151 29.93 0.92 -2.51
CA ALA A 151 28.82 -0.04 -2.33
C ALA A 151 28.61 -0.48 -0.87
N VAL A 152 29.62 -0.29 -0.01
CA VAL A 152 29.52 -0.51 1.44
C VAL A 152 29.56 0.79 2.25
N GLY A 153 29.65 1.93 1.55
CA GLY A 153 29.70 3.28 2.11
C GLY A 153 28.34 3.96 2.02
N ASP A 154 28.29 5.13 1.39
CA ASP A 154 27.06 5.93 1.27
C ASP A 154 26.14 5.46 0.12
N MET A 155 26.54 4.40 -0.58
CA MET A 155 25.81 3.77 -1.68
C MET A 155 25.58 4.69 -2.89
N ASN A 156 26.36 5.75 -3.04
CA ASN A 156 26.47 6.52 -4.27
C ASN A 156 27.90 6.45 -4.76
N VAL A 157 28.10 6.46 -6.08
CA VAL A 157 29.45 6.58 -6.64
C VAL A 157 29.45 7.63 -7.74
N SER A 158 30.23 8.68 -7.51
CA SER A 158 30.49 9.73 -8.49
C SER A 158 31.90 9.58 -9.08
N PHE A 159 31.97 9.68 -10.40
CA PHE A 159 33.21 9.73 -11.17
C PHE A 159 33.37 11.09 -11.83
N ALA A 160 34.57 11.68 -11.71
CA ALA A 160 35.01 12.78 -12.56
C ALA A 160 35.95 12.24 -13.64
N LEU A 161 35.70 12.56 -14.91
CA LEU A 161 36.43 12.04 -16.05
C LEU A 161 37.33 13.12 -16.66
N GLN A 162 38.60 12.78 -16.88
CA GLN A 162 39.59 13.65 -17.49
C GLN A 162 40.51 12.86 -18.43
N GLU A 163 40.90 13.48 -19.54
CA GLU A 163 41.83 12.91 -20.53
C GLU A 163 43.26 13.49 -20.39
N SER A 164 44.27 12.81 -20.93
CA SER A 164 45.68 13.14 -20.67
C SER A 164 46.36 14.10 -21.65
N ASP A 165 45.82 14.29 -22.85
CA ASP A 165 46.52 14.86 -24.01
C ASP A 165 46.11 16.29 -24.36
N GLY A 166 45.13 16.85 -23.63
CA GLY A 166 44.59 18.19 -23.86
C GLY A 166 43.77 18.29 -25.15
N LYS A 167 43.24 17.16 -25.64
CA LYS A 167 42.43 17.06 -26.85
C LYS A 167 40.99 16.71 -26.51
N TYR A 168 40.10 16.86 -27.48
CA TYR A 168 38.68 16.59 -27.25
C TYR A 168 38.41 15.09 -27.16
N THR A 169 37.69 14.70 -26.13
CA THR A 169 37.03 13.40 -26.02
C THR A 169 35.54 13.61 -25.91
N THR A 170 34.76 12.89 -26.72
CA THR A 170 33.30 12.97 -26.76
C THR A 170 32.74 11.60 -26.39
N LEU A 171 31.91 11.57 -25.35
CA LEU A 171 31.19 10.39 -24.89
C LEU A 171 29.68 10.64 -24.98
N SER A 172 28.88 9.59 -25.14
CA SER A 172 27.42 9.67 -24.98
C SER A 172 27.08 9.98 -23.52
N SER A 173 26.06 10.81 -23.29
CA SER A 173 25.47 11.05 -21.97
C SER A 173 24.24 10.17 -21.71
N ASN A 174 23.63 10.33 -20.55
CA ASN A 174 22.38 9.69 -20.16
C ASN A 174 21.16 10.18 -20.97
N GLU A 175 21.24 11.37 -21.56
CA GLU A 175 20.22 11.96 -22.44
C GLU A 175 20.28 11.39 -23.87
N ASN A 176 21.35 10.66 -24.21
CA ASN A 176 21.46 10.05 -25.54
C ASN A 176 20.42 8.95 -25.73
N SER A 177 19.78 8.87 -26.89
CA SER A 177 18.76 7.85 -27.17
C SER A 177 19.33 6.42 -27.24
N SER A 178 20.64 6.27 -27.42
CA SER A 178 21.33 4.99 -27.48
C SER A 178 22.74 5.10 -26.89
N ASN A 179 23.36 3.95 -26.58
CA ASN A 179 24.74 3.89 -26.12
C ASN A 179 25.03 4.74 -24.86
N LYS A 180 24.06 4.83 -23.95
CA LYS A 180 24.20 5.54 -22.67
C LYS A 180 25.34 4.95 -21.83
N PRO A 181 25.96 5.74 -20.94
CA PRO A 181 26.89 5.23 -19.93
C PRO A 181 26.26 4.09 -19.11
N GLN A 182 27.07 3.15 -18.67
CA GLN A 182 26.65 2.03 -17.84
C GLN A 182 27.67 1.76 -16.75
N LEU A 183 27.21 1.39 -15.56
CA LEU A 183 28.05 0.74 -14.57
C LEU A 183 27.67 -0.75 -14.50
N ILE A 184 28.56 -1.60 -14.98
CA ILE A 184 28.35 -3.06 -15.05
C ILE A 184 29.03 -3.69 -13.85
N ILE A 185 28.26 -4.29 -12.96
CA ILE A 185 28.74 -4.85 -11.71
C ILE A 185 28.52 -6.36 -11.73
N SER A 186 29.56 -7.14 -11.47
CA SER A 186 29.45 -8.57 -11.17
C SER A 186 29.72 -8.77 -9.68
N SER A 187 28.80 -9.42 -8.99
CA SER A 187 28.98 -9.82 -7.59
C SER A 187 29.14 -11.32 -7.48
N SER A 188 30.08 -11.77 -6.63
CA SER A 188 30.21 -13.20 -6.39
C SER A 188 29.03 -13.69 -5.57
N GLY A 189 28.39 -14.77 -6.04
CA GLY A 189 27.40 -15.52 -5.27
C GLY A 189 28.00 -16.29 -4.09
N VAL A 190 29.06 -15.77 -3.46
CA VAL A 190 29.41 -16.11 -2.09
C VAL A 190 28.67 -15.07 -1.26
N GLY A 191 27.83 -15.51 -0.33
CA GLY A 191 27.21 -14.58 0.60
C GLY A 191 28.29 -13.62 1.11
N SER A 192 27.93 -12.33 1.22
CA SER A 192 28.48 -11.64 2.37
C SER A 192 28.30 -12.59 3.56
N GLU A 193 29.15 -12.52 4.57
CA GLU A 193 28.50 -12.73 5.85
C GLU A 193 27.34 -11.72 5.81
N GLY A 194 26.11 -12.20 5.53
CA GLY A 194 24.91 -11.37 5.55
C GLY A 194 25.09 -10.52 6.77
N ASP A 195 24.86 -9.20 6.68
CA ASP A 195 24.94 -8.36 7.86
C ASP A 195 24.42 -9.19 9.04
N LYS A 196 25.30 -9.42 10.03
CA LYS A 196 25.04 -10.33 11.16
C LYS A 196 24.75 -9.53 12.42
N GLN A 197 24.96 -8.22 12.35
CA GLN A 197 24.76 -7.34 13.46
C GLN A 197 23.28 -6.99 13.49
N ALA A 198 22.63 -7.35 14.60
CA ALA A 198 21.26 -6.96 14.80
C ALA A 198 21.17 -5.44 15.05
N PRO A 199 20.06 -4.81 14.61
CA PRO A 199 19.78 -3.43 14.98
C PRO A 199 19.78 -3.24 16.49
N THR A 200 20.04 -2.02 16.94
CA THR A 200 19.88 -1.65 18.35
C THR A 200 18.43 -1.87 18.79
N ILE A 201 18.21 -2.04 20.09
CA ILE A 201 16.86 -2.20 20.66
C ILE A 201 16.03 -0.94 20.39
N PRO A 202 14.80 -1.05 19.83
CA PRO A 202 13.87 0.07 19.80
C PRO A 202 13.60 0.58 21.22
N THR A 203 13.77 1.89 21.45
CA THR A 203 13.59 2.50 22.77
C THR A 203 12.31 3.31 22.85
N ASN A 204 11.83 3.57 24.06
CA ASN A 204 10.66 4.40 24.34
C ASN A 204 9.39 3.94 23.60
N LEU A 205 9.15 2.62 23.55
CA LEU A 205 7.86 2.13 23.06
C LEU A 205 6.77 2.70 23.95
N ASN A 206 5.85 3.42 23.31
CA ASN A 206 4.68 4.03 23.90
C ASN A 206 3.44 3.58 23.13
N GLY A 207 2.29 3.61 23.79
CA GLY A 207 1.04 3.29 23.15
C GLY A 207 -0.14 3.95 23.84
N SER A 208 -1.15 4.29 23.05
CA SER A 208 -2.37 4.91 23.53
C SER A 208 -3.59 4.25 22.88
N ALA A 209 -4.64 4.04 23.66
CA ALA A 209 -5.89 3.50 23.14
C ALA A 209 -6.59 4.57 22.29
N ALA A 210 -6.57 4.38 20.97
CA ALA A 210 -7.21 5.29 20.03
C ALA A 210 -8.73 5.12 20.10
N SER A 211 -9.21 3.87 20.12
CA SER A 211 -10.64 3.52 20.21
C SER A 211 -10.85 2.23 21.02
N SER A 212 -12.04 1.64 20.93
CA SER A 212 -12.35 0.33 21.48
C SER A 212 -11.77 -0.84 20.69
N SER A 213 -11.28 -0.60 19.48
CA SER A 213 -10.69 -1.64 18.61
C SER A 213 -9.31 -1.27 18.05
N LEU A 214 -8.77 -0.11 18.44
CA LEU A 214 -7.53 0.45 17.91
C LEU A 214 -6.58 0.90 19.03
N ILE A 215 -5.30 0.55 18.92
CA ILE A 215 -4.22 1.05 19.78
C ILE A 215 -3.13 1.65 18.89
N ASP A 216 -2.83 2.93 19.08
CA ASP A 216 -1.71 3.60 18.42
C ASP A 216 -0.42 3.33 19.20
N LEU A 217 0.64 2.97 18.49
CA LEU A 217 1.97 2.64 19.01
C LEU A 217 3.02 3.55 18.37
N SER A 218 4.01 3.97 19.14
CA SER A 218 5.17 4.70 18.64
C SER A 218 6.43 4.37 19.45
N TRP A 219 7.59 4.51 18.84
CA TRP A 219 8.89 4.25 19.45
C TRP A 219 9.97 5.14 18.81
N ASN A 220 11.16 5.16 19.42
CA ASN A 220 12.33 5.81 18.82
C ASN A 220 12.99 4.89 17.78
N PRO A 221 13.56 5.45 16.70
CA PRO A 221 14.26 4.65 15.69
C PRO A 221 15.43 3.88 16.30
N SER A 222 15.65 2.69 15.76
CA SER A 222 16.83 1.87 16.01
C SER A 222 17.94 2.22 15.01
N LEU A 223 19.18 2.03 15.43
CA LEU A 223 20.37 2.17 14.60
C LEU A 223 20.87 0.79 14.19
N ASP A 224 21.50 0.73 13.03
CA ASP A 224 22.14 -0.47 12.52
C ASP A 224 23.33 -0.05 11.64
N ASN A 225 24.31 -0.93 11.45
CA ASN A 225 25.49 -0.67 10.62
C ASN A 225 25.18 -0.61 9.12
N VAL A 226 24.10 -1.24 8.65
CA VAL A 226 23.63 -1.16 7.25
C VAL A 226 22.32 -0.41 7.15
N GLY A 227 21.40 -0.66 8.08
CA GLY A 227 20.16 0.09 8.19
C GLY A 227 18.97 -0.76 8.59
N VAL A 228 18.09 -0.15 9.39
CA VAL A 228 16.82 -0.77 9.79
C VAL A 228 15.81 -0.60 8.67
N THR A 229 15.25 -1.71 8.19
CA THR A 229 14.21 -1.69 7.14
C THR A 229 12.81 -1.74 7.71
N ASN A 230 12.63 -2.44 8.84
CA ASN A 230 11.32 -2.71 9.40
C ASN A 230 11.35 -2.85 10.93
N TYR A 231 10.17 -2.76 11.53
CA TYR A 231 9.92 -3.03 12.94
C TYR A 231 8.78 -4.05 13.06
N ASP A 232 9.10 -5.19 13.66
CA ASP A 232 8.15 -6.25 13.95
C ASP A 232 7.41 -5.93 15.25
N VAL A 233 6.09 -5.76 15.15
CA VAL A 233 5.21 -5.48 16.29
C VAL A 233 4.60 -6.79 16.79
N TYR A 234 4.68 -7.02 18.10
CA TYR A 234 4.14 -8.20 18.75
C TYR A 234 3.06 -7.80 19.76
N ARG A 235 1.96 -8.55 19.78
CA ARG A 235 0.83 -8.43 20.71
C ARG A 235 0.66 -9.73 21.47
N ASN A 236 0.64 -9.66 22.80
CA ASN A 236 0.50 -10.82 23.69
C ASN A 236 1.52 -11.94 23.36
N GLY A 237 2.73 -11.57 22.94
CA GLY A 237 3.79 -12.49 22.54
C GLY A 237 3.69 -13.03 21.11
N VAL A 238 2.64 -12.68 20.36
CA VAL A 238 2.40 -13.12 18.98
C VAL A 238 2.74 -12.00 18.00
N PHE A 239 3.39 -12.33 16.89
CA PHE A 239 3.68 -11.38 15.81
C PHE A 239 2.38 -10.86 15.18
N VAL A 240 2.27 -9.54 15.02
CA VAL A 240 1.12 -8.88 14.39
C VAL A 240 1.44 -8.48 12.97
N LYS A 241 2.47 -7.64 12.79
CA LYS A 241 2.89 -7.09 11.50
C LYS A 241 4.29 -6.50 11.58
N SER A 242 4.87 -6.23 10.42
CA SER A 242 6.10 -5.44 10.26
C SER A 242 5.75 -4.08 9.64
N VAL A 243 6.40 -3.01 10.09
CA VAL A 243 6.21 -1.65 9.54
C VAL A 243 7.55 -0.96 9.29
N PRO A 244 7.70 -0.14 8.23
CA PRO A 244 8.97 0.53 7.94
C PRO A 244 9.23 1.76 8.84
N GLY A 245 8.17 2.34 9.41
CA GLY A 245 8.25 3.53 10.26
C GLY A 245 8.38 3.24 11.75
N THR A 246 8.48 4.29 12.56
CA THR A 246 8.60 4.20 14.03
C THR A 246 7.28 4.38 14.77
N SER A 247 6.16 4.18 14.07
CA SER A 247 4.82 4.19 14.63
C SER A 247 3.88 3.30 13.82
N THR A 248 2.83 2.82 14.46
CA THR A 248 1.74 2.10 13.79
C THR A 248 0.49 2.06 14.65
N THR A 249 -0.66 1.80 14.04
CA THR A 249 -1.91 1.48 14.75
C THR A 249 -2.15 -0.02 14.67
N ASP A 250 -2.31 -0.68 15.81
CA ASP A 250 -2.82 -2.05 15.87
C ASP A 250 -4.35 -2.05 15.92
N ILE A 251 -4.96 -2.92 15.11
CA ILE A 251 -6.39 -2.87 14.76
C ILE A 251 -7.07 -4.23 15.00
N GLY A 252 -8.41 -4.23 14.98
CA GLY A 252 -9.21 -5.44 15.20
C GLY A 252 -9.17 -5.94 16.65
N LEU A 253 -8.94 -5.03 17.60
CA LEU A 253 -8.86 -5.34 19.03
C LEU A 253 -10.25 -5.42 19.66
N THR A 254 -10.36 -6.18 20.73
CA THR A 254 -11.57 -6.27 21.55
C THR A 254 -11.61 -5.11 22.52
N ALA A 255 -12.79 -4.51 22.72
CA ALA A 255 -13.01 -3.43 23.68
C ALA A 255 -12.66 -3.83 25.11
N THR A 256 -12.29 -2.86 25.95
CA THR A 256 -11.94 -3.07 27.37
C THR A 256 -10.92 -4.19 27.62
N THR A 257 -10.07 -4.50 26.63
CA THR A 257 -9.14 -5.61 26.69
C THR A 257 -7.72 -5.07 26.77
N ALA A 258 -6.97 -5.57 27.75
CA ALA A 258 -5.56 -5.23 27.91
C ALA A 258 -4.72 -6.06 26.95
N TYR A 259 -3.91 -5.39 26.15
CA TYR A 259 -2.97 -5.99 25.23
C TYR A 259 -1.54 -5.60 25.62
N SER A 260 -0.64 -6.58 25.66
CA SER A 260 0.79 -6.32 25.89
C SER A 260 1.50 -6.19 24.55
N TYR A 261 2.32 -5.15 24.39
CA TYR A 261 3.09 -4.91 23.17
C TYR A 261 4.59 -4.87 23.44
N TYR A 262 5.36 -5.37 22.47
CA TYR A 262 6.77 -5.04 22.31
C TYR A 262 7.10 -4.97 20.81
N VAL A 263 8.21 -4.31 20.49
CA VAL A 263 8.68 -4.14 19.10
C VAL A 263 10.12 -4.63 18.98
N LYS A 264 10.46 -5.19 17.82
CA LYS A 264 11.83 -5.56 17.43
C LYS A 264 12.18 -4.89 16.11
N ALA A 265 13.36 -4.31 15.98
CA ALA A 265 13.86 -3.81 14.72
C ALA A 265 14.45 -4.94 13.87
N ARG A 266 14.35 -4.80 12.55
CA ARG A 266 14.84 -5.74 11.55
C ARG A 266 15.55 -4.98 10.44
N ASP A 267 16.73 -5.43 10.07
CA ASP A 267 17.49 -4.91 8.93
C ASP A 267 17.15 -5.63 7.61
N ALA A 268 17.81 -5.26 6.52
CA ALA A 268 17.62 -5.88 5.20
C ALA A 268 18.17 -7.31 5.10
N ALA A 269 19.15 -7.68 5.94
CA ALA A 269 19.75 -9.01 5.99
C ALA A 269 18.94 -10.00 6.84
N GLY A 270 17.97 -9.50 7.59
CA GLY A 270 17.05 -10.27 8.41
C GLY A 270 17.49 -10.46 9.86
N ASN A 271 18.55 -9.78 10.34
CA ASN A 271 18.83 -9.81 11.78
C ASN A 271 17.75 -9.04 12.52
N VAL A 272 17.57 -9.44 13.77
CA VAL A 272 16.48 -8.94 14.61
C VAL A 272 17.07 -8.48 15.92
N SER A 273 16.72 -7.25 16.31
CA SER A 273 17.11 -6.70 17.61
C SER A 273 16.55 -7.53 18.78
N LEU A 274 17.07 -7.28 19.98
CA LEU A 274 16.32 -7.62 21.20
C LEU A 274 15.00 -6.83 21.24
N GLN A 275 14.03 -7.32 22.02
CA GLN A 275 12.74 -6.64 22.19
C GLN A 275 12.90 -5.32 22.96
N SER A 276 12.06 -4.33 22.62
CA SER A 276 11.88 -3.10 23.37
C SER A 276 11.40 -3.34 24.81
N ASN A 277 11.23 -2.25 25.58
CA ASN A 277 10.36 -2.30 26.76
C ASN A 277 8.95 -2.81 26.37
N SER A 278 8.32 -3.58 27.25
CA SER A 278 6.92 -3.98 27.06
C SER A 278 5.99 -2.93 27.64
N ILE A 279 4.91 -2.64 26.93
CA ILE A 279 3.81 -1.81 27.44
C ILE A 279 2.53 -2.63 27.51
N MET A 280 1.64 -2.24 28.40
CA MET A 280 0.27 -2.76 28.45
C MET A 280 -0.67 -1.61 28.16
N VAL A 281 -1.50 -1.76 27.13
CA VAL A 281 -2.47 -0.75 26.73
C VAL A 281 -3.85 -1.41 26.68
N THR A 282 -4.80 -0.84 27.39
CA THR A 282 -6.19 -1.31 27.41
C THR A 282 -6.99 -0.49 26.41
N THR A 283 -7.60 -1.15 25.43
CA THR A 283 -8.54 -0.50 24.50
C THR A 283 -9.62 0.24 25.27
N LYS A 284 -10.13 1.33 24.70
CA LYS A 284 -11.24 2.06 25.32
C LYS A 284 -12.43 1.12 25.48
N ALA A 285 -13.32 1.46 26.42
CA ALA A 285 -14.65 0.89 26.37
C ALA A 285 -15.25 1.17 24.99
N SER A 286 -15.98 0.19 24.46
CA SER A 286 -16.75 0.49 23.27
C SER A 286 -17.76 1.56 23.62
N ASN A 287 -17.80 2.62 22.83
CA ASN A 287 -18.88 3.60 22.86
C ASN A 287 -20.20 2.93 22.43
N THR A 288 -20.12 1.68 21.98
CA THR A 288 -21.22 0.77 21.74
C THR A 288 -21.50 0.00 23.04
N PRO A 289 -22.75 -0.08 23.50
CA PRO A 289 -23.13 -1.03 24.54
C PRO A 289 -22.56 -2.42 24.17
N PRO A 290 -22.00 -3.18 25.14
CA PRO A 290 -21.65 -4.57 24.91
C PRO A 290 -22.84 -5.31 24.27
N PRO A 291 -22.62 -6.33 23.42
CA PRO A 291 -23.69 -7.23 23.01
C PRO A 291 -24.43 -7.64 24.27
N GLN A 292 -25.73 -7.35 24.31
CA GLN A 292 -26.54 -7.65 25.49
C GLN A 292 -26.54 -9.18 25.62
N THR A 293 -25.72 -9.73 26.52
CA THR A 293 -25.60 -11.19 26.71
C THR A 293 -26.92 -11.68 27.29
N GLY A 294 -27.77 -12.21 26.41
CA GLY A 294 -29.10 -12.68 26.69
C GLY A 294 -30.13 -12.01 25.78
N CYS A 295 -30.83 -12.81 24.97
CA CYS A 295 -31.97 -12.39 24.15
C CYS A 295 -33.24 -12.11 24.99
N THR A 296 -33.08 -11.89 26.29
CA THR A 296 -34.14 -11.61 27.25
C THR A 296 -34.66 -10.19 26.97
N GLN A 297 -35.76 -10.09 26.19
CA GLN A 297 -36.37 -8.88 25.60
C GLN A 297 -36.01 -8.60 24.13
N ALA A 298 -35.35 -9.51 23.44
CA ALA A 298 -35.14 -9.36 22.00
C ALA A 298 -36.46 -9.52 21.23
N LEU A 299 -36.67 -8.67 20.23
CA LEU A 299 -37.84 -8.70 19.35
C LEU A 299 -37.78 -9.96 18.48
N ASN A 300 -38.93 -10.60 18.29
CA ASN A 300 -39.03 -11.88 17.59
C ASN A 300 -40.20 -11.94 16.58
N THR A 301 -40.68 -10.78 16.12
CA THR A 301 -41.67 -10.68 15.05
C THR A 301 -41.35 -9.49 14.14
N THR A 302 -41.66 -9.60 12.84
CA THR A 302 -41.50 -8.50 11.88
C THR A 302 -42.20 -7.23 12.36
N THR A 303 -43.46 -7.34 12.81
CA THR A 303 -44.26 -6.19 13.28
C THR A 303 -43.59 -5.48 14.45
N ALA A 304 -43.02 -6.21 15.40
CA ALA A 304 -42.32 -5.59 16.53
C ALA A 304 -41.05 -4.85 16.07
N ILE A 305 -40.28 -5.44 15.15
CA ILE A 305 -39.06 -4.83 14.61
C ILE A 305 -39.41 -3.55 13.84
N GLN A 306 -40.38 -3.61 12.91
CA GLN A 306 -40.82 -2.43 12.15
C GLN A 306 -41.36 -1.32 13.08
N ASN A 307 -42.18 -1.68 14.07
CA ASN A 307 -42.67 -0.70 15.04
C ASN A 307 -41.55 -0.08 15.88
N ALA A 308 -40.54 -0.86 16.28
CA ALA A 308 -39.40 -0.35 17.03
C ALA A 308 -38.57 0.61 16.19
N MET A 309 -38.29 0.28 14.93
CA MET A 309 -37.55 1.16 14.02
C MET A 309 -38.31 2.48 13.75
N LYS A 310 -39.63 2.40 13.55
CA LYS A 310 -40.49 3.56 13.29
C LYS A 310 -40.55 4.54 14.47
N ASN A 311 -40.51 4.02 15.70
CA ASN A 311 -40.67 4.79 16.93
C ASN A 311 -39.35 5.00 17.70
N ALA A 312 -38.22 4.71 17.08
CA ALA A 312 -36.92 4.86 17.73
C ALA A 312 -36.64 6.31 18.11
N ILE A 313 -35.96 6.49 19.24
CA ILE A 313 -35.45 7.77 19.74
C ILE A 313 -33.94 7.65 20.00
N PRO A 314 -33.17 8.76 20.05
CA PRO A 314 -31.74 8.69 20.36
C PRO A 314 -31.42 7.80 21.57
N GLY A 315 -30.48 6.87 21.39
CA GLY A 315 -30.09 5.86 22.40
C GLY A 315 -30.95 4.59 22.42
N SER A 316 -31.95 4.46 21.55
CA SER A 316 -32.73 3.22 21.44
C SER A 316 -31.85 2.04 21.02
N ILE A 317 -32.05 0.90 21.69
CA ILE A 317 -31.43 -0.38 21.33
C ILE A 317 -32.54 -1.34 20.90
N ILE A 318 -32.62 -1.59 19.60
CA ILE A 318 -33.53 -2.54 18.98
C ILE A 318 -32.79 -3.87 18.85
N SER A 319 -32.92 -4.69 19.88
CA SER A 319 -32.31 -6.02 19.95
C SER A 319 -33.24 -7.06 19.31
N VAL A 320 -32.74 -7.89 18.39
CA VAL A 320 -33.53 -8.86 17.61
C VAL A 320 -33.07 -10.29 17.86
N ALA A 321 -34.01 -11.19 18.16
CA ALA A 321 -33.75 -12.60 18.41
C ALA A 321 -33.30 -13.33 17.13
N PRO A 322 -32.49 -14.40 17.24
CA PRO A 322 -32.25 -15.31 16.11
C PRO A 322 -33.57 -15.74 15.46
N GLY A 323 -33.61 -15.70 14.14
CA GLY A 323 -34.81 -16.01 13.38
C GLY A 323 -34.82 -15.33 12.03
N THR A 324 -35.82 -15.67 11.22
CA THR A 324 -36.02 -15.09 9.89
C THR A 324 -37.29 -14.26 9.88
N TYR A 325 -37.15 -12.99 9.51
CA TYR A 325 -38.21 -11.98 9.56
C TYR A 325 -38.44 -11.46 8.14
N THR A 326 -39.57 -11.85 7.56
CA THR A 326 -39.98 -11.32 6.25
C THR A 326 -40.61 -9.96 6.45
N GLY A 327 -39.99 -8.91 5.91
CA GLY A 327 -40.47 -7.54 5.99
C GLY A 327 -41.70 -7.32 5.11
N VAL A 328 -42.46 -6.27 5.44
CA VAL A 328 -43.71 -5.92 4.76
C VAL A 328 -43.72 -4.42 4.47
N GLN A 329 -43.61 -4.04 3.20
CA GLN A 329 -43.51 -2.64 2.77
C GLN A 329 -44.67 -1.76 3.27
N THR A 330 -45.90 -2.29 3.25
CA THR A 330 -47.10 -1.51 3.64
C THR A 330 -47.17 -1.19 5.13
N THR A 331 -46.43 -1.91 5.98
CA THR A 331 -46.43 -1.70 7.43
C THR A 331 -45.12 -1.10 7.96
N SER A 332 -44.06 -1.02 7.13
CA SER A 332 -42.76 -0.48 7.54
C SER A 332 -42.84 1.00 7.90
N GLY A 333 -43.77 1.74 7.28
CA GLY A 333 -43.89 3.18 7.45
C GLY A 333 -42.95 3.99 6.57
N ASP A 334 -42.30 3.36 5.59
CA ASP A 334 -41.52 4.06 4.56
C ASP A 334 -42.46 4.94 3.69
N PRO A 335 -42.25 6.27 3.63
CA PRO A 335 -43.00 7.16 2.76
C PRO A 335 -42.87 6.80 1.28
N GLY A 336 -41.72 6.27 0.85
CA GLY A 336 -41.49 5.82 -0.52
C GLY A 336 -42.13 4.47 -0.83
N GLY A 337 -42.40 3.67 0.21
CA GLY A 337 -43.01 2.35 0.09
C GLY A 337 -42.06 1.24 -0.38
N GLN A 338 -40.74 1.46 -0.44
CA GLN A 338 -39.78 0.43 -0.86
C GLN A 338 -39.19 -0.35 0.32
N GLY A 339 -38.96 0.31 1.46
CA GLY A 339 -38.33 -0.25 2.65
C GLY A 339 -39.16 -1.36 3.30
N LEU A 340 -38.57 -2.55 3.39
CA LEU A 340 -39.09 -3.68 4.17
C LEU A 340 -38.91 -3.43 5.67
N PHE A 341 -37.77 -2.84 6.05
CA PHE A 341 -37.48 -2.34 7.39
C PHE A 341 -36.99 -0.90 7.25
N TYR A 342 -37.72 0.06 7.83
CA TYR A 342 -37.51 1.48 7.54
C TYR A 342 -37.38 2.32 8.81
N SER A 343 -36.53 3.35 8.76
CA SER A 343 -36.60 4.45 9.72
C SER A 343 -36.05 5.77 9.18
N ASN A 344 -36.72 6.87 9.56
CA ASN A 344 -36.26 8.25 9.43
C ASN A 344 -35.88 8.90 10.77
N GLN A 345 -35.85 8.11 11.85
CA GLN A 345 -35.53 8.65 13.16
C GLN A 345 -34.05 8.99 13.23
N ASN A 346 -33.69 10.06 13.93
CA ASN A 346 -32.30 10.48 14.07
C ASN A 346 -31.77 10.08 15.44
N GLY A 347 -30.60 9.45 15.48
CA GLY A 347 -29.77 9.36 16.67
C GLY A 347 -28.94 10.63 16.85
N THR A 348 -27.95 10.54 17.74
CA THR A 348 -26.89 11.55 17.85
C THR A 348 -25.54 10.87 18.02
N LEU A 349 -24.45 11.62 17.88
CA LEU A 349 -23.10 11.10 18.12
C LEU A 349 -22.94 10.46 19.51
N SER A 350 -23.56 11.03 20.55
CA SER A 350 -23.49 10.50 21.92
C SER A 350 -24.54 9.41 22.20
N SER A 351 -25.62 9.38 21.44
CA SER A 351 -26.78 8.53 21.67
C SER A 351 -27.29 7.97 20.33
N PRO A 352 -26.51 7.10 19.67
CA PRO A 352 -26.92 6.51 18.41
C PRO A 352 -28.16 5.62 18.59
N ILE A 353 -28.89 5.39 17.51
CA ILE A 353 -29.94 4.36 17.47
C ILE A 353 -29.31 3.06 16.97
N ILE A 354 -29.52 1.95 17.68
CA ILE A 354 -28.87 0.67 17.37
C ILE A 354 -29.91 -0.36 16.99
N LEU A 355 -29.82 -0.94 15.80
CA LEU A 355 -30.48 -2.20 15.41
C LEU A 355 -29.43 -3.31 15.45
N THR A 356 -29.63 -4.33 16.27
CA THR A 356 -28.66 -5.41 16.42
C THR A 356 -29.32 -6.76 16.64
N SER A 357 -28.70 -7.85 16.17
CA SER A 357 -29.04 -9.17 16.71
C SER A 357 -28.52 -9.31 18.15
N CYS A 358 -29.29 -10.00 19.00
CA CYS A 358 -28.86 -10.34 20.37
C CYS A 358 -27.88 -11.51 20.43
N ASP A 359 -27.73 -12.28 19.34
CA ASP A 359 -26.79 -13.40 19.23
C ASP A 359 -26.02 -13.30 17.90
N PRO A 360 -24.85 -12.64 17.90
CA PRO A 360 -24.02 -12.51 16.70
C PRO A 360 -23.57 -13.83 16.07
N ALA A 361 -23.55 -14.94 16.83
CA ALA A 361 -23.21 -16.25 16.28
C ALA A 361 -24.36 -16.85 15.46
N ASN A 362 -25.61 -16.44 15.75
CA ASN A 362 -26.82 -16.83 15.04
C ASN A 362 -27.65 -15.59 14.67
N PRO A 363 -27.16 -14.75 13.74
CA PRO A 363 -27.74 -13.43 13.49
C PRO A 363 -29.20 -13.50 13.04
N ALA A 364 -29.97 -12.47 13.39
CA ALA A 364 -31.31 -12.26 12.85
C ALA A 364 -31.25 -12.02 11.34
N ILE A 365 -32.09 -12.71 10.57
CA ILE A 365 -32.19 -12.59 9.12
C ILE A 365 -33.40 -11.72 8.78
N LEU A 366 -33.16 -10.54 8.22
CA LEU A 366 -34.15 -9.59 7.73
C LEU A 366 -34.28 -9.76 6.21
N LYS A 367 -35.43 -10.22 5.73
CA LYS A 367 -35.59 -10.58 4.31
C LYS A 367 -36.82 -10.01 3.64
N GLY A 368 -36.78 -9.90 2.31
CA GLY A 368 -37.94 -9.69 1.45
C GLY A 368 -38.55 -10.99 0.94
N ASN A 369 -39.51 -10.85 0.02
CA ASN A 369 -40.16 -11.99 -0.65
C ASN A 369 -39.48 -12.34 -1.97
N ASN A 370 -39.10 -11.34 -2.76
CA ASN A 370 -38.46 -11.52 -4.06
C ASN A 370 -37.30 -10.54 -4.24
N VAL A 371 -36.46 -10.84 -5.22
CA VAL A 371 -35.32 -10.01 -5.61
C VAL A 371 -35.69 -9.00 -6.72
N ASN A 372 -36.95 -8.91 -7.15
CA ASN A 372 -37.35 -8.10 -8.31
C ASN A 372 -38.70 -7.38 -8.12
N ASP A 373 -39.01 -7.01 -6.88
CA ASP A 373 -40.29 -6.40 -6.48
C ASP A 373 -40.18 -4.92 -6.05
N GLY A 374 -39.03 -4.29 -6.30
CA GLY A 374 -38.73 -2.91 -5.93
C GLY A 374 -38.43 -2.71 -4.44
N SER A 375 -38.34 -3.79 -3.66
CA SER A 375 -38.11 -3.70 -2.22
C SER A 375 -36.67 -3.36 -1.85
N TYR A 376 -36.51 -2.62 -0.74
CA TYR A 376 -35.24 -2.40 -0.06
C TYR A 376 -35.24 -3.20 1.24
N GLY A 377 -34.23 -4.03 1.47
CA GLY A 377 -34.07 -4.83 2.69
C GLY A 377 -34.14 -3.96 3.95
N ILE A 378 -33.24 -3.00 4.06
CA ILE A 378 -33.30 -1.93 5.07
C ILE A 378 -33.25 -0.59 4.34
N HIS A 379 -34.08 0.36 4.73
CA HIS A 379 -34.06 1.72 4.21
C HIS A 379 -33.94 2.73 5.36
N LEU A 380 -32.85 3.51 5.36
CA LEU A 380 -32.58 4.54 6.35
C LEU A 380 -32.57 5.92 5.70
N THR A 381 -33.31 6.85 6.30
CA THR A 381 -33.24 8.29 5.97
C THR A 381 -32.85 9.15 7.17
N GLY A 382 -32.58 8.51 8.31
CA GLY A 382 -32.12 9.16 9.53
C GLY A 382 -30.61 9.08 9.71
N ASP A 383 -30.11 9.90 10.63
CA ASP A 383 -28.71 10.00 11.00
C ASP A 383 -28.36 9.16 12.24
N TYR A 384 -27.07 8.85 12.42
CA TYR A 384 -26.51 8.18 13.60
C TYR A 384 -27.17 6.84 13.99
N TRP A 385 -27.58 6.07 12.98
CA TRP A 385 -27.93 4.66 13.14
C TRP A 385 -26.70 3.77 13.20
N GLN A 386 -26.84 2.66 13.91
CA GLN A 386 -25.88 1.56 13.92
C GLN A 386 -26.64 0.27 13.62
N ILE A 387 -26.40 -0.32 12.44
CA ILE A 387 -26.96 -1.60 12.02
C ILE A 387 -25.91 -2.67 12.23
N ARG A 388 -26.17 -3.66 13.08
CA ARG A 388 -25.16 -4.61 13.55
C ARG A 388 -25.59 -6.06 13.58
N TYR A 389 -24.68 -6.96 13.23
CA TYR A 389 -24.83 -8.41 13.45
C TYR A 389 -26.16 -8.96 12.90
N VAL A 390 -26.65 -8.40 11.80
CA VAL A 390 -27.86 -8.86 11.10
C VAL A 390 -27.50 -9.33 9.70
N GLU A 391 -28.34 -10.20 9.16
CA GLU A 391 -28.28 -10.62 7.77
C GLU A 391 -29.44 -9.98 7.00
N VAL A 392 -29.16 -9.45 5.80
CA VAL A 392 -30.15 -8.84 4.91
C VAL A 392 -30.14 -9.61 3.59
N THR A 393 -31.29 -10.13 3.17
CA THR A 393 -31.36 -10.99 1.98
C THR A 393 -32.71 -10.97 1.26
N ASN A 394 -32.74 -11.42 0.00
CA ASN A 394 -33.96 -11.67 -0.77
C ASN A 394 -34.84 -10.43 -0.94
N ALA A 395 -34.21 -9.31 -1.26
CA ALA A 395 -34.84 -8.03 -1.61
C ALA A 395 -34.28 -7.55 -2.95
N GLN A 396 -34.94 -6.60 -3.62
CA GLN A 396 -34.38 -6.04 -4.85
C GLN A 396 -33.11 -5.24 -4.57
N LYS A 397 -33.09 -4.41 -3.52
CA LYS A 397 -31.88 -3.73 -3.04
C LYS A 397 -31.64 -4.09 -1.58
N GLY A 398 -30.39 -4.17 -1.13
CA GLY A 398 -30.07 -4.60 0.23
C GLY A 398 -30.31 -3.51 1.27
N ILE A 399 -29.26 -2.77 1.64
CA ILE A 399 -29.33 -1.66 2.60
C ILE A 399 -29.21 -0.33 1.84
N MET A 400 -30.28 0.46 1.87
CA MET A 400 -30.36 1.78 1.25
C MET A 400 -30.25 2.87 2.31
N ILE A 401 -29.36 3.83 2.12
CA ILE A 401 -29.25 5.04 2.93
C ILE A 401 -29.51 6.23 2.00
N ASP A 402 -30.63 6.92 2.20
CA ASP A 402 -31.06 8.08 1.43
C ASP A 402 -31.08 9.31 2.34
N ASN A 403 -30.22 10.30 2.11
CA ASN A 403 -30.03 11.48 2.96
C ASN A 403 -29.74 11.18 4.45
N GLY A 404 -29.20 10.00 4.75
CA GLY A 404 -28.80 9.60 6.09
C GLY A 404 -27.29 9.78 6.30
N ASN A 405 -26.90 10.35 7.43
CA ASN A 405 -25.52 10.73 7.71
C ASN A 405 -24.98 10.13 9.00
N ASN A 406 -23.67 9.93 9.06
CA ASN A 406 -22.99 9.40 10.25
C ASN A 406 -23.53 8.03 10.72
N ASN A 407 -24.06 7.24 9.79
CA ASN A 407 -24.55 5.89 10.07
C ASN A 407 -23.40 4.88 10.03
N LEU A 408 -23.52 3.81 10.81
CA LEU A 408 -22.56 2.72 10.88
C LEU A 408 -23.25 1.40 10.55
N ILE A 409 -22.79 0.74 9.49
CA ILE A 409 -23.17 -0.61 9.10
C ILE A 409 -22.00 -1.52 9.44
N ASP A 410 -22.16 -2.39 10.43
CA ASP A 410 -21.04 -3.05 11.10
C ASP A 410 -21.33 -4.52 11.39
N ASN A 411 -20.47 -5.43 10.91
CA ASN A 411 -20.68 -6.87 11.06
C ASN A 411 -22.02 -7.36 10.48
N VAL A 412 -22.43 -6.86 9.31
CA VAL A 412 -23.64 -7.36 8.63
C VAL A 412 -23.28 -8.34 7.51
N LYS A 413 -24.25 -9.18 7.14
CA LYS A 413 -24.20 -9.98 5.90
C LYS A 413 -25.27 -9.49 4.94
N VAL A 414 -24.92 -9.19 3.70
CA VAL A 414 -25.89 -8.78 2.67
C VAL A 414 -25.74 -9.70 1.46
N HIS A 415 -26.79 -10.43 1.10
CA HIS A 415 -26.68 -11.41 0.00
C HIS A 415 -28.01 -11.80 -0.65
N ASN A 416 -27.91 -12.43 -1.83
CA ASN A 416 -29.07 -12.80 -2.66
C ASN A 416 -29.97 -11.58 -2.88
N ILE A 417 -29.40 -10.56 -3.51
CA ILE A 417 -30.01 -9.25 -3.78
C ILE A 417 -30.21 -9.07 -5.28
N GLY A 418 -31.30 -8.44 -5.67
CA GLY A 418 -31.70 -8.26 -7.08
C GLY A 418 -30.80 -7.34 -7.90
N ASP A 419 -30.55 -6.17 -7.35
CA ASP A 419 -29.68 -5.13 -7.87
C ASP A 419 -28.52 -5.00 -6.85
N GLU A 420 -28.28 -3.79 -6.29
CA GLU A 420 -27.11 -3.49 -5.47
C GLU A 420 -27.27 -3.87 -3.99
N GLY A 421 -26.15 -4.26 -3.36
CA GLY A 421 -26.10 -4.69 -1.96
C GLY A 421 -26.30 -3.54 -0.97
N ILE A 422 -25.41 -2.55 -0.96
CA ILE A 422 -25.50 -1.39 -0.07
C ILE A 422 -25.36 -0.10 -0.88
N HIS A 423 -26.23 0.88 -0.66
CA HIS A 423 -26.21 2.14 -1.43
C HIS A 423 -26.23 3.36 -0.51
N PHE A 424 -25.23 4.23 -0.64
CA PHE A 424 -25.19 5.56 -0.04
C PHE A 424 -25.63 6.61 -1.06
N ARG A 425 -26.86 7.08 -0.96
CA ARG A 425 -27.54 7.89 -1.98
C ARG A 425 -28.13 9.17 -1.39
N ASP A 426 -28.47 10.12 -2.26
CA ASP A 426 -29.25 11.31 -1.92
C ASP A 426 -28.61 12.15 -0.81
N GLY A 427 -27.34 12.51 -0.96
CA GLY A 427 -26.62 13.33 0.03
C GLY A 427 -26.03 12.58 1.23
N SER A 428 -26.26 11.26 1.34
CA SER A 428 -25.76 10.43 2.45
C SER A 428 -24.24 10.52 2.64
N SER A 429 -23.82 11.16 3.73
CA SER A 429 -22.41 11.51 3.99
C SER A 429 -21.90 10.99 5.35
N TYR A 430 -20.59 10.76 5.43
CA TYR A 430 -19.88 10.32 6.63
C TYR A 430 -20.38 9.00 7.21
N ASN A 431 -20.98 8.16 6.38
CA ASN A 431 -21.40 6.82 6.77
C ASN A 431 -20.22 5.84 6.69
N THR A 432 -20.27 4.78 7.49
CA THR A 432 -19.25 3.74 7.52
C THR A 432 -19.87 2.37 7.31
N LEU A 433 -19.37 1.61 6.34
CA LEU A 433 -19.57 0.17 6.20
C LEU A 433 -18.30 -0.54 6.68
N GLN A 434 -18.40 -1.43 7.65
CA GLN A 434 -17.24 -2.16 8.17
C GLN A 434 -17.47 -3.59 8.62
N TYR A 435 -16.41 -4.41 8.61
CA TYR A 435 -16.39 -5.79 9.12
C TYR A 435 -17.51 -6.68 8.57
N SER A 436 -18.00 -6.37 7.37
CA SER A 436 -19.21 -6.95 6.82
C SER A 436 -18.88 -7.91 5.68
N THR A 437 -19.87 -8.71 5.27
CA THR A 437 -19.75 -9.62 4.11
C THR A 437 -20.86 -9.35 3.12
N ILE A 438 -20.49 -9.12 1.86
CA ILE A 438 -21.43 -8.86 0.76
C ILE A 438 -21.15 -9.88 -0.35
N TYR A 439 -22.18 -10.53 -0.86
CA TYR A 439 -22.05 -11.52 -1.94
C TYR A 439 -23.39 -11.70 -2.67
N ASP A 440 -23.38 -12.34 -3.84
CA ASP A 440 -24.62 -12.71 -4.54
C ASP A 440 -25.60 -11.55 -4.81
N THR A 441 -25.11 -10.43 -5.32
CA THR A 441 -25.92 -9.28 -5.80
C THR A 441 -26.20 -9.38 -7.30
N GLY A 442 -27.10 -8.55 -7.82
CA GLY A 442 -27.46 -8.55 -9.25
C GLY A 442 -28.28 -9.77 -9.72
N LYS A 443 -29.03 -10.42 -8.82
CA LYS A 443 -29.87 -11.60 -9.16
C LYS A 443 -31.08 -11.28 -10.03
N TYR A 444 -31.46 -10.01 -10.13
CA TYR A 444 -32.49 -9.52 -11.03
C TYR A 444 -31.87 -8.82 -12.24
N GLN A 445 -31.02 -7.82 -12.01
CA GLN A 445 -30.34 -7.08 -13.07
C GLN A 445 -28.85 -7.08 -12.81
N ALA A 446 -28.13 -7.84 -13.63
CA ALA A 446 -26.74 -8.10 -13.36
C ALA A 446 -25.85 -6.84 -13.52
N GLY A 447 -26.19 -5.95 -14.46
CA GLY A 447 -25.55 -4.64 -14.61
C GLY A 447 -25.89 -3.58 -13.54
N TYR A 448 -26.72 -3.89 -12.55
CA TYR A 448 -26.98 -3.05 -11.36
C TYR A 448 -26.63 -3.82 -10.08
N GLY A 449 -25.78 -4.84 -10.20
CA GLY A 449 -25.49 -5.79 -9.13
C GLY A 449 -24.28 -5.39 -8.29
N GLU A 450 -24.05 -4.12 -8.01
CA GLU A 450 -22.87 -3.68 -7.27
C GLU A 450 -22.90 -4.20 -5.82
N GLY A 451 -21.73 -4.50 -5.26
CA GLY A 451 -21.64 -4.84 -3.83
C GLY A 451 -22.00 -3.64 -2.95
N ALA A 452 -21.29 -2.54 -3.17
CA ALA A 452 -21.57 -1.23 -2.58
C ALA A 452 -21.60 -0.13 -3.66
N TYR A 453 -22.53 0.80 -3.54
CA TYR A 453 -22.75 1.89 -4.48
C TYR A 453 -22.70 3.22 -3.73
N VAL A 454 -21.79 4.13 -4.13
CA VAL A 454 -21.56 5.41 -3.44
C VAL A 454 -21.91 6.57 -4.36
N GLY A 455 -22.96 7.31 -4.02
CA GLY A 455 -23.44 8.46 -4.79
C GLY A 455 -24.57 8.08 -5.74
N SER A 456 -24.68 8.78 -6.87
CA SER A 456 -25.71 8.49 -7.87
C SER A 456 -25.25 8.92 -9.25
N ASP A 457 -25.62 8.13 -10.27
CA ASP A 457 -25.47 8.54 -11.66
C ASP A 457 -26.15 9.89 -11.90
N SER A 458 -25.46 10.80 -12.59
CA SER A 458 -25.87 12.18 -12.86
C SER A 458 -27.19 12.33 -13.61
N SER A 459 -27.71 11.27 -14.22
CA SER A 459 -29.04 11.27 -14.85
C SER A 459 -30.20 11.11 -13.86
N SER A 460 -29.92 10.74 -12.60
CA SER A 460 -30.94 10.61 -11.56
C SER A 460 -31.31 11.96 -10.93
N ASN A 461 -32.44 12.02 -10.21
CA ASN A 461 -32.96 13.24 -9.58
C ASN A 461 -32.57 13.37 -8.09
N TYR A 462 -31.59 12.59 -7.62
CA TYR A 462 -31.14 12.59 -6.23
C TYR A 462 -30.09 13.68 -5.98
N GLU A 463 -29.85 14.04 -4.72
CA GLU A 463 -28.65 14.79 -4.36
C GLU A 463 -27.40 13.92 -4.61
N HIS A 464 -26.52 14.38 -5.48
CA HIS A 464 -25.32 13.64 -5.91
C HIS A 464 -24.11 13.89 -5.01
N VAL A 465 -24.11 14.97 -4.22
CA VAL A 465 -23.01 15.31 -3.33
C VAL A 465 -23.03 14.42 -2.09
N VAL A 466 -22.22 13.35 -2.12
CA VAL A 466 -22.01 12.45 -0.98
C VAL A 466 -20.55 12.54 -0.52
N ASN A 467 -20.32 12.81 0.75
CA ASN A 467 -18.98 13.14 1.26
C ASN A 467 -18.49 12.16 2.32
N GLY A 468 -17.23 11.78 2.25
CA GLY A 468 -16.51 11.16 3.38
C GLY A 468 -17.05 9.80 3.83
N ASN A 469 -17.75 9.06 2.96
CA ASN A 469 -18.19 7.71 3.27
C ASN A 469 -16.99 6.75 3.32
N MET A 470 -17.02 5.79 4.23
CA MET A 470 -15.94 4.83 4.43
C MET A 470 -16.43 3.40 4.26
N ILE A 471 -15.68 2.59 3.51
CA ILE A 471 -15.86 1.15 3.37
C ILE A 471 -14.58 0.49 3.86
N SER A 472 -14.65 -0.24 4.97
CA SER A 472 -13.46 -0.75 5.66
C SER A 472 -13.62 -2.22 6.04
N HIS A 473 -12.57 -3.05 6.00
CA HIS A 473 -12.63 -4.44 6.52
C HIS A 473 -13.80 -5.30 5.98
N THR A 474 -14.26 -5.03 4.77
CA THR A 474 -15.44 -5.69 4.20
C THR A 474 -15.00 -6.76 3.20
N LEU A 475 -15.59 -7.96 3.32
CA LEU A 475 -15.38 -9.05 2.39
C LEU A 475 -16.47 -9.02 1.32
N PHE A 476 -16.06 -8.78 0.07
CA PHE A 476 -16.89 -8.95 -1.12
C PHE A 476 -16.65 -10.36 -1.65
N ASP A 477 -17.49 -11.32 -1.24
CA ASP A 477 -17.22 -12.77 -1.31
C ASP A 477 -17.69 -13.43 -2.62
N GLY A 478 -17.70 -12.67 -3.72
CA GLY A 478 -18.08 -13.16 -5.04
C GLY A 478 -19.59 -13.30 -5.24
N GLY A 479 -19.98 -13.78 -6.43
CA GLY A 479 -21.37 -13.79 -6.88
C GLY A 479 -21.97 -12.40 -7.14
N ILE A 480 -21.16 -11.34 -7.00
CA ILE A 480 -21.49 -9.95 -7.30
C ILE A 480 -21.29 -9.73 -8.80
N THR A 481 -22.33 -9.29 -9.50
CA THR A 481 -22.32 -9.29 -10.98
C THR A 481 -21.80 -8.01 -11.60
N ALA A 482 -21.87 -6.87 -10.90
CA ALA A 482 -21.23 -5.62 -11.31
C ALA A 482 -19.93 -5.39 -10.49
N GLU A 483 -19.44 -4.15 -10.39
CA GLU A 483 -18.30 -3.82 -9.53
C GLU A 483 -18.58 -4.18 -8.07
N HIS A 484 -17.54 -4.59 -7.33
CA HIS A 484 -17.70 -4.73 -5.89
C HIS A 484 -18.01 -3.39 -5.24
N ILE A 485 -17.40 -2.31 -5.72
CA ILE A 485 -17.70 -0.94 -5.30
C ILE A 485 -17.74 -0.03 -6.52
N ASP A 486 -18.85 0.68 -6.75
CA ASP A 486 -18.94 1.75 -7.75
C ASP A 486 -19.09 3.11 -7.05
N ILE A 487 -18.14 4.02 -7.28
CA ILE A 487 -18.09 5.35 -6.67
C ILE A 487 -18.43 6.37 -7.75
N LYS A 488 -19.65 6.91 -7.71
CA LYS A 488 -20.20 7.80 -8.74
C LYS A 488 -19.64 9.22 -8.69
N GLU A 489 -19.90 9.94 -9.77
CA GLU A 489 -19.84 11.40 -9.82
C GLU A 489 -20.56 12.05 -8.62
N GLY A 490 -20.05 13.20 -8.17
CA GLY A 490 -20.56 13.89 -6.99
C GLY A 490 -20.05 13.32 -5.66
N ALA A 491 -19.59 12.07 -5.62
CA ALA A 491 -18.93 11.52 -4.43
C ALA A 491 -17.54 12.13 -4.22
N SER A 492 -17.24 12.54 -2.99
CA SER A 492 -15.94 13.12 -2.62
C SER A 492 -15.41 12.55 -1.31
N GLY A 493 -14.11 12.23 -1.28
CA GLY A 493 -13.45 11.80 -0.04
C GLY A 493 -13.83 10.40 0.43
N THR A 494 -14.33 9.55 -0.47
CA THR A 494 -14.63 8.15 -0.14
C THR A 494 -13.34 7.42 0.21
N ILE A 495 -13.36 6.65 1.31
CA ILE A 495 -12.23 5.82 1.72
C ILE A 495 -12.61 4.35 1.59
N VAL A 496 -11.79 3.57 0.89
CA VAL A 496 -11.91 2.11 0.82
C VAL A 496 -10.62 1.49 1.35
N GLU A 497 -10.71 0.77 2.47
CA GLU A 497 -9.52 0.19 3.09
C GLU A 497 -9.70 -1.19 3.71
N TYR A 498 -8.62 -1.99 3.72
CA TYR A 498 -8.59 -3.32 4.34
C TYR A 498 -9.69 -4.27 3.84
N CYS A 499 -10.27 -4.02 2.67
CA CYS A 499 -11.30 -4.86 2.08
C CYS A 499 -10.69 -6.02 1.31
N THR A 500 -11.46 -7.10 1.13
CA THR A 500 -11.09 -8.24 0.30
C THR A 500 -12.11 -8.44 -0.81
N PHE A 501 -11.62 -8.59 -2.04
CA PHE A 501 -12.42 -8.69 -3.26
C PHE A 501 -12.23 -10.06 -3.91
N ASN A 502 -13.27 -10.89 -3.92
CA ASN A 502 -13.34 -12.13 -4.68
C ASN A 502 -14.06 -11.88 -6.01
N GLY A 503 -13.31 -11.77 -7.10
CA GLY A 503 -13.81 -11.40 -8.43
C GLY A 503 -14.69 -12.43 -9.12
N THR A 504 -14.97 -13.57 -8.51
CA THR A 504 -15.91 -14.55 -9.06
C THR A 504 -17.30 -13.91 -9.15
N GLY A 505 -17.91 -13.86 -10.33
CA GLY A 505 -19.29 -13.38 -10.51
C GLY A 505 -19.43 -12.12 -11.35
N ILE A 506 -18.42 -11.24 -11.37
CA ILE A 506 -18.44 -10.01 -12.19
C ILE A 506 -18.67 -10.41 -13.66
N ASN A 507 -19.66 -9.83 -14.32
CA ASN A 507 -20.16 -10.36 -15.59
C ASN A 507 -19.82 -9.48 -16.83
N GLY A 508 -19.35 -8.24 -16.63
CA GLY A 508 -19.02 -7.31 -17.72
C GLY A 508 -20.19 -6.47 -18.24
N GLU A 509 -21.42 -6.64 -17.74
CA GLU A 509 -22.55 -5.79 -18.12
C GLU A 509 -22.37 -4.37 -17.60
N ASN A 510 -22.92 -3.38 -18.31
CA ASN A 510 -22.78 -1.96 -17.97
C ASN A 510 -21.33 -1.46 -17.78
N SER A 511 -20.36 -2.15 -18.39
CA SER A 511 -18.91 -1.88 -18.25
C SER A 511 -18.31 -2.31 -16.91
N ALA A 512 -19.00 -3.18 -16.16
CA ALA A 512 -18.49 -3.74 -14.92
C ALA A 512 -17.34 -4.73 -15.16
N ASP A 513 -16.13 -4.19 -15.24
CA ASP A 513 -14.91 -4.91 -15.61
C ASP A 513 -13.74 -4.68 -14.64
N SER A 514 -14.03 -4.23 -13.42
CA SER A 514 -13.06 -4.04 -12.33
C SER A 514 -13.63 -4.34 -10.95
N PHE A 515 -12.78 -4.43 -9.91
CA PHE A 515 -13.27 -4.56 -8.53
C PHE A 515 -13.89 -3.24 -8.06
N ILE A 516 -13.26 -2.12 -8.41
CA ILE A 516 -13.70 -0.77 -8.04
C ILE A 516 -13.61 0.14 -9.25
N ASP A 517 -14.73 0.80 -9.59
CA ASP A 517 -14.75 1.91 -10.54
C ASP A 517 -14.95 3.24 -9.81
N VAL A 518 -14.08 4.20 -10.10
CA VAL A 518 -14.02 5.50 -9.44
C VAL A 518 -14.31 6.62 -10.44
N LYS A 519 -15.53 7.17 -10.34
CA LYS A 519 -15.94 8.41 -11.00
C LYS A 519 -15.88 9.61 -10.04
N GLY A 520 -15.89 9.37 -8.73
CA GLY A 520 -15.76 10.41 -7.69
C GLY A 520 -14.39 11.10 -7.64
N VAL A 521 -14.23 11.96 -6.63
CA VAL A 521 -13.02 12.77 -6.41
C VAL A 521 -12.45 12.58 -5.01
N ASN A 522 -11.16 12.86 -4.83
CA ASN A 522 -10.49 12.76 -3.52
C ASN A 522 -10.62 11.37 -2.87
N THR A 523 -10.82 10.31 -3.67
CA THR A 523 -11.01 8.95 -3.18
C THR A 523 -9.67 8.37 -2.73
N ILE A 524 -9.68 7.61 -1.64
CA ILE A 524 -8.50 6.91 -1.12
C ILE A 524 -8.79 5.40 -1.10
N ILE A 525 -8.02 4.62 -1.84
CA ILE A 525 -8.13 3.16 -1.92
C ILE A 525 -6.82 2.55 -1.42
N ARG A 526 -6.82 1.93 -0.23
CA ARG A 526 -5.58 1.47 0.40
C ARG A 526 -5.66 0.17 1.17
N TYR A 527 -4.56 -0.57 1.22
CA TYR A 527 -4.46 -1.81 2.02
C TYR A 527 -5.49 -2.89 1.66
N ASN A 528 -6.06 -2.85 0.46
CA ASN A 528 -7.06 -3.83 0.04
C ASN A 528 -6.43 -5.05 -0.63
N GLN A 529 -7.16 -6.16 -0.67
CA GLN A 529 -6.78 -7.37 -1.38
C GLN A 529 -7.78 -7.71 -2.48
N GLY A 530 -7.31 -8.05 -3.69
CA GLY A 530 -8.20 -8.43 -4.79
C GLY A 530 -7.76 -9.66 -5.54
N TYR A 531 -8.71 -10.53 -5.86
CA TYR A 531 -8.47 -11.82 -6.50
C TYR A 531 -9.38 -11.98 -7.71
N ARG A 532 -8.80 -11.97 -8.91
CA ARG A 532 -9.53 -12.12 -10.17
C ARG A 532 -10.11 -13.52 -10.37
N ASN A 533 -9.46 -14.55 -9.81
CA ASN A 533 -9.95 -15.93 -9.76
C ASN A 533 -10.34 -16.51 -11.13
N GLY A 534 -9.56 -16.19 -12.16
CA GLY A 534 -9.78 -16.63 -13.53
C GLY A 534 -10.92 -15.92 -14.26
N ASN A 535 -11.58 -14.93 -13.65
CA ASN A 535 -12.70 -14.23 -14.28
C ASN A 535 -12.24 -13.30 -15.41
N GLU A 536 -12.48 -13.71 -16.66
CA GLU A 536 -12.11 -12.97 -17.87
C GLU A 536 -12.81 -11.64 -18.06
N LYS A 537 -13.91 -11.40 -17.34
CA LYS A 537 -14.64 -10.12 -17.39
C LYS A 537 -13.93 -9.01 -16.63
N ILE A 538 -13.10 -9.35 -15.66
CA ILE A 538 -12.30 -8.39 -14.92
C ILE A 538 -11.05 -8.09 -15.75
N VAL A 539 -10.99 -6.86 -16.27
CA VAL A 539 -9.90 -6.32 -17.06
C VAL A 539 -8.85 -5.73 -16.13
N ASP A 540 -9.24 -4.77 -15.28
CA ASP A 540 -8.36 -4.05 -14.35
C ASP A 540 -8.77 -4.31 -12.90
N ALA A 541 -7.86 -4.13 -11.94
CA ALA A 541 -8.25 -4.20 -10.52
C ALA A 541 -9.09 -2.98 -10.12
N PHE A 542 -8.57 -1.78 -10.42
CA PHE A 542 -9.23 -0.51 -10.11
C PHE A 542 -9.22 0.42 -11.31
N GLN A 543 -10.31 1.14 -11.51
CA GLN A 543 -10.45 2.10 -12.60
C GLN A 543 -10.77 3.50 -12.10
N VAL A 544 -10.24 4.50 -12.80
CA VAL A 544 -10.58 5.92 -12.60
C VAL A 544 -11.09 6.49 -13.92
N ARG A 545 -12.36 6.87 -13.92
CA ARG A 545 -13.08 7.36 -15.11
C ARG A 545 -13.60 8.78 -14.86
N THR A 546 -13.83 9.50 -15.95
CA THR A 546 -14.51 10.81 -15.92
C THR A 546 -15.80 10.73 -16.71
N HIS A 547 -16.84 11.39 -16.22
CA HIS A 547 -18.11 11.57 -16.94
C HIS A 547 -18.35 13.06 -17.22
N GLY A 548 -18.95 13.37 -18.38
CA GLY A 548 -19.32 14.72 -18.79
C GLY A 548 -20.54 15.24 -18.03
N THR A 549 -20.40 15.45 -16.73
CA THR A 549 -21.50 15.86 -15.83
C THR A 549 -21.26 17.27 -15.28
N ALA A 550 -22.23 17.80 -14.52
CA ALA A 550 -22.05 19.06 -13.79
C ALA A 550 -21.08 18.94 -12.60
N TYR A 551 -20.75 17.72 -12.18
CA TYR A 551 -19.88 17.43 -11.05
C TYR A 551 -18.47 17.11 -11.53
N VAL A 552 -17.46 17.49 -10.74
CA VAL A 552 -16.08 17.10 -10.99
C VAL A 552 -15.97 15.59 -10.81
N THR A 553 -15.28 14.92 -11.74
CA THR A 553 -15.10 13.48 -11.74
C THR A 553 -13.64 13.10 -11.91
N GLY A 554 -13.27 11.89 -11.48
CA GLY A 554 -11.97 11.26 -11.76
C GLY A 554 -10.76 12.11 -11.34
N THR A 555 -10.89 12.90 -10.27
CA THR A 555 -9.87 13.88 -9.87
C THR A 555 -9.32 13.60 -8.47
N ASN A 556 -7.99 13.65 -8.33
CA ASN A 556 -7.27 13.53 -7.06
C ASN A 556 -7.54 12.22 -6.29
N ASN A 557 -7.62 11.09 -7.01
CA ASN A 557 -7.83 9.78 -6.42
C ASN A 557 -6.48 9.09 -6.15
N SER A 558 -6.33 8.45 -5.00
CA SER A 558 -5.07 7.83 -4.56
C SER A 558 -5.21 6.35 -4.25
N PHE A 559 -4.19 5.59 -4.64
CA PHE A 559 -4.09 4.14 -4.45
C PHE A 559 -2.79 3.82 -3.70
N ASP A 560 -2.88 3.11 -2.59
CA ASP A 560 -1.70 2.84 -1.75
C ASP A 560 -1.73 1.47 -1.06
N HIS A 561 -0.65 0.69 -1.20
CA HIS A 561 -0.49 -0.60 -0.50
C HIS A 561 -1.58 -1.65 -0.78
N ASN A 562 -2.22 -1.64 -1.95
CA ASN A 562 -3.16 -2.69 -2.33
C ASN A 562 -2.43 -3.92 -2.87
N THR A 563 -2.92 -5.13 -2.61
CA THR A 563 -2.36 -6.37 -3.15
C THR A 563 -3.37 -7.06 -4.04
N VAL A 564 -3.06 -7.25 -5.32
CA VAL A 564 -3.98 -7.85 -6.28
C VAL A 564 -3.38 -9.04 -7.03
N ASN A 565 -4.22 -10.03 -7.30
CA ASN A 565 -3.96 -11.11 -8.23
C ASN A 565 -4.88 -10.98 -9.44
N LEU A 566 -4.27 -10.71 -10.60
CA LEU A 566 -4.97 -10.58 -11.88
C LEU A 566 -4.69 -11.76 -12.83
N ASP A 567 -4.20 -12.90 -12.33
CA ASP A 567 -3.98 -14.12 -13.12
C ASP A 567 -3.16 -13.90 -14.40
N ASN A 568 -2.16 -13.01 -14.35
CA ASN A 568 -1.35 -12.58 -15.50
C ASN A 568 -2.13 -11.89 -16.64
N SER A 569 -3.32 -11.31 -16.37
CA SER A 569 -4.08 -10.53 -17.38
C SER A 569 -3.29 -9.34 -17.94
N ALA A 570 -3.69 -8.82 -19.09
CA ALA A 570 -3.04 -7.64 -19.68
C ALA A 570 -3.44 -6.30 -19.03
N GLY A 571 -4.41 -6.30 -18.11
CA GLY A 571 -4.90 -5.09 -17.45
C GLY A 571 -3.97 -4.58 -16.35
N TYR A 572 -4.42 -3.55 -15.67
CA TYR A 572 -3.65 -2.76 -14.70
C TYR A 572 -4.14 -3.00 -13.28
N VAL A 573 -3.27 -2.74 -12.30
CA VAL A 573 -3.71 -2.53 -10.92
C VAL A 573 -4.55 -1.26 -10.85
N VAL A 574 -4.03 -0.15 -11.39
CA VAL A 574 -4.78 1.11 -11.51
C VAL A 574 -4.79 1.56 -12.96
N PHE A 575 -5.97 1.55 -13.56
CA PHE A 575 -6.20 2.15 -14.87
C PHE A 575 -6.90 3.49 -14.71
N SER A 576 -6.19 4.58 -15.02
CA SER A 576 -6.77 5.92 -15.11
C SER A 576 -6.95 6.33 -16.56
N THR A 577 -8.17 6.75 -16.92
CA THR A 577 -8.49 7.31 -18.25
C THR A 577 -7.74 8.60 -18.50
N SER A 578 -7.49 8.97 -19.76
CA SER A 578 -6.70 10.17 -20.10
C SER A 578 -7.33 11.50 -19.67
N ALA A 579 -8.62 11.52 -19.34
CA ALA A 579 -9.33 12.71 -18.89
C ALA A 579 -9.31 12.87 -17.36
N ALA A 580 -9.03 11.79 -16.62
CA ALA A 580 -8.84 11.86 -15.17
C ALA A 580 -7.58 12.67 -14.82
N THR A 581 -7.55 13.32 -13.67
CA THR A 581 -6.43 14.18 -13.28
C THR A 581 -6.00 13.94 -11.84
N GLY A 582 -4.70 14.08 -11.55
CA GLY A 582 -4.18 13.92 -10.20
C GLY A 582 -4.37 12.52 -9.60
N THR A 583 -4.55 11.48 -10.43
CA THR A 583 -4.52 10.10 -9.91
C THR A 583 -3.09 9.78 -9.48
N THR A 584 -2.92 9.25 -8.26
CA THR A 584 -1.63 8.81 -7.73
C THR A 584 -1.69 7.35 -7.31
N ALA A 585 -0.60 6.61 -7.49
CA ALA A 585 -0.51 5.23 -6.99
C ALA A 585 0.89 4.87 -6.51
N GLN A 586 0.98 4.22 -5.36
CA GLN A 586 2.26 3.81 -4.77
C GLN A 586 2.12 2.53 -3.95
N ASN A 587 3.21 1.78 -3.82
CA ASN A 587 3.30 0.58 -2.98
C ASN A 587 2.27 -0.53 -3.27
N ASP A 588 1.54 -0.47 -4.38
CA ASP A 588 0.65 -1.55 -4.77
C ASP A 588 1.46 -2.76 -5.25
N VAL A 589 1.00 -3.94 -4.88
CA VAL A 589 1.60 -5.23 -5.20
C VAL A 589 0.71 -5.97 -6.17
N ARG A 590 1.28 -6.36 -7.32
CA ARG A 590 0.63 -7.28 -8.26
C ARG A 590 1.30 -8.65 -8.22
N THR A 591 0.55 -9.66 -7.80
CA THR A 591 1.00 -11.05 -7.83
C THR A 591 0.97 -11.60 -9.26
N GLY A 592 1.99 -12.37 -9.65
CA GLY A 592 2.15 -12.91 -11.01
C GLY A 592 2.84 -11.99 -12.03
N GLY A 593 3.17 -10.75 -11.66
CA GLY A 593 3.73 -9.75 -12.58
C GLY A 593 2.67 -9.15 -13.52
N GLY A 594 3.09 -8.21 -14.39
CA GLY A 594 2.23 -7.49 -15.32
C GLY A 594 2.21 -5.97 -15.07
N ARG A 595 1.24 -5.27 -15.67
CA ARG A 595 1.14 -3.81 -15.57
C ARG A 595 0.61 -3.39 -14.20
N LEU A 596 1.29 -2.42 -13.60
CA LEU A 596 0.84 -1.76 -12.37
C LEU A 596 -0.11 -0.62 -12.73
N TYR A 597 0.39 0.45 -13.35
CA TYR A 597 -0.39 1.67 -13.54
C TYR A 597 -0.44 2.10 -15.01
N SER A 598 -1.56 2.68 -15.44
CA SER A 598 -1.64 3.33 -16.75
C SER A 598 -0.80 4.62 -16.77
N SER A 599 -0.50 5.14 -17.96
CA SER A 599 0.37 6.31 -18.13
C SER A 599 -0.17 7.61 -17.52
N ASN A 600 -1.44 7.62 -17.08
CA ASN A 600 -2.09 8.78 -16.48
C ASN A 600 -2.16 8.71 -14.94
N VAL A 601 -1.41 7.78 -14.35
CA VAL A 601 -1.25 7.63 -12.90
C VAL A 601 0.16 8.10 -12.54
N ASN A 602 0.24 9.01 -11.58
CA ASN A 602 1.50 9.60 -11.11
C ASN A 602 2.12 8.82 -9.95
#